data_AF-A0A953GEA7-F1
#
_entry.id   AF-A0A953GEA7-F1
#
_cell.length_a   1.000
_cell.length_b   1.000
_cell.length_c   1.000
_cell.angle_alpha   90.00
_cell.angle_beta   90.00
_cell.angle_gamma   90.00
#
_symmetry.space_group_name_H-M   'P 1'
#
loop_
_entity.id
_entity.type
_entity.pdbx_description
1 polymer ?
#
loop_
_entity_poly.entity_id
_entity_poly.type
_entity_poly.pdbx_seq_one_letter_code
_entity_poly.pdbx_strand_id
1 'polypeptide(L)'
;MRLILLLFIINISSQALCQKLLFDTLLVDSTTKIIGRYPHNDDDKTFGMFNFILEDSIEIVKFIKNTKLGKEVENSSEVPNFRLTVVKNYREIGMWTINPTLKSAMTHDGSTYKFDFKQIKYLNSHFPFDYYLKKIVFDSKLMYNIYFQEQKNNPNFLFVYWPTFKYEGSFEIEFIKSTKFPNPKAISEFLDPHIKKIVNTEDYRIEYIVNERNTNNVNQFTMTISGSKKLFNELKIPGLNNDNWQPTQETGYFFYKK
;
A
#
# COMPACT_ATOMS: atom_id res chain seq x y z
N MET A 1 19.84 37.86 -35.71
CA MET A 1 20.59 37.01 -34.74
C MET A 1 20.15 37.24 -33.28
N ARG A 2 20.10 38.48 -32.76
CA ARG A 2 19.67 38.76 -31.37
C ARG A 2 18.24 38.30 -31.02
N LEU A 3 17.27 38.43 -31.93
CA LEU A 3 15.88 38.02 -31.70
C LEU A 3 15.71 36.49 -31.61
N ILE A 4 16.47 35.73 -32.41
CA ILE A 4 16.47 34.26 -32.41
C ILE A 4 17.09 33.74 -31.11
N LEU A 5 18.17 34.37 -30.65
CA LEU A 5 18.79 34.05 -29.36
C LEU A 5 17.82 34.30 -28.19
N LEU A 6 17.06 35.40 -28.25
CA LEU A 6 16.05 35.73 -27.24
C LEU A 6 14.90 34.71 -27.21
N LEU A 7 14.39 34.29 -28.38
CA LEU A 7 13.37 33.25 -28.51
C LEU A 7 13.86 31.87 -28.04
N PHE A 8 15.14 31.55 -28.25
CA PHE A 8 15.76 30.35 -27.69
C PHE A 8 15.86 30.41 -26.17
N ILE A 9 16.29 31.54 -25.61
CA ILE A 9 16.40 31.73 -24.15
C ILE A 9 15.02 31.64 -23.48
N ILE A 10 13.98 32.23 -24.09
CA ILE A 10 12.59 32.18 -23.59
C ILE A 10 12.01 30.75 -23.66
N ASN A 11 12.32 29.98 -24.71
CA ASN A 11 11.88 28.59 -24.82
C ASN A 11 12.63 27.66 -23.84
N ILE A 12 13.90 27.93 -23.54
CA ILE A 12 14.65 27.13 -22.56
C ILE A 12 14.17 27.43 -21.14
N SER A 13 13.86 28.69 -20.82
CA SER A 13 13.37 29.07 -19.49
C SER A 13 11.93 28.61 -19.23
N SER A 14 11.06 28.57 -20.24
CA SER A 14 9.70 28.01 -20.09
C SER A 14 9.69 26.50 -19.85
N GLN A 15 10.64 25.75 -20.44
CA GLN A 15 10.80 24.31 -20.16
C GLN A 15 11.39 24.04 -18.77
N ALA A 16 12.23 24.93 -18.25
CA ALA A 16 12.76 24.81 -16.89
C ALA A 16 11.69 25.07 -15.81
N LEU A 17 10.70 25.92 -16.09
CA LEU A 17 9.58 26.25 -15.20
C LEU A 17 8.53 25.14 -15.07
N CYS A 18 8.55 24.13 -15.95
CA CYS A 18 7.59 23.03 -15.95
C CYS A 18 8.14 21.74 -15.30
N GLN A 19 9.27 21.82 -14.59
CA GLN A 19 9.88 20.66 -13.93
C GLN A 19 9.39 20.55 -12.48
N LYS A 20 8.55 19.55 -12.22
CA LYS A 20 8.11 19.18 -10.87
C LYS A 20 9.18 18.32 -10.19
N LEU A 21 9.39 18.49 -8.88
CA LEU A 21 10.23 17.57 -8.12
C LEU A 21 9.51 16.24 -7.93
N LEU A 22 10.23 15.11 -8.02
CA LEU A 22 9.64 13.82 -7.66
C LEU A 22 9.31 13.74 -6.17
N PHE A 23 10.14 14.38 -5.33
CA PHE A 23 9.95 14.52 -3.89
C PHE A 23 9.92 16.01 -3.52
N ASP A 24 8.73 16.53 -3.27
CA ASP A 24 8.49 17.94 -2.95
C ASP A 24 8.38 18.21 -1.44
N THR A 25 8.03 17.20 -0.65
CA THR A 25 7.69 17.32 0.78
C THR A 25 8.51 16.40 1.70
N LEU A 26 9.48 15.66 1.16
CA LEU A 26 10.22 14.64 1.92
C LEU A 26 11.25 15.25 2.88
N LEU A 27 11.07 15.02 4.18
CA LEU A 27 12.05 15.34 5.22
C LEU A 27 12.99 14.14 5.49
N VAL A 28 14.29 14.35 5.23
CA VAL A 28 15.35 13.33 5.33
C VAL A 28 16.01 13.38 6.71
N ASP A 29 16.14 12.22 7.34
CA ASP A 29 16.97 12.00 8.53
C ASP A 29 17.73 10.67 8.45
N SER A 30 18.41 10.28 9.53
CA SER A 30 19.21 9.05 9.60
C SER A 30 18.39 7.75 9.49
N THR A 31 17.06 7.83 9.60
CA THR A 31 16.17 6.68 9.45
C THR A 31 15.55 6.58 8.06
N THR A 32 15.78 7.58 7.20
CA THR A 32 15.29 7.63 5.83
C THR A 32 16.14 6.74 4.92
N LYS A 33 15.49 5.93 4.08
CA LYS A 33 16.11 5.21 2.98
C LYS A 33 15.33 5.46 1.70
N ILE A 34 16.01 5.47 0.55
CA ILE A 34 15.36 5.43 -0.76
C ILE A 34 15.77 4.13 -1.45
N ILE A 35 14.78 3.35 -1.86
CA ILE A 35 14.97 2.02 -2.44
C ILE A 35 14.33 2.00 -3.83
N GLY A 36 15.16 1.91 -4.86
CA GLY A 36 14.72 1.64 -6.22
C GLY A 36 14.77 0.14 -6.48
N ARG A 37 13.65 -0.51 -6.81
CA ARG A 37 13.58 -1.97 -6.96
C ARG A 37 12.65 -2.45 -8.06
N TYR A 38 13.03 -3.52 -8.75
CA TYR A 38 12.09 -4.33 -9.54
C TYR A 38 11.04 -5.01 -8.62
N PRO A 39 9.87 -5.42 -9.12
CA PRO A 39 8.81 -6.03 -8.33
C PRO A 39 9.23 -7.39 -7.77
N HIS A 40 8.78 -7.74 -6.57
CA HIS A 40 9.19 -9.01 -5.93
C HIS A 40 8.69 -10.26 -6.67
N ASN A 41 7.71 -10.11 -7.58
CA ASN A 41 7.11 -11.15 -8.39
C ASN A 41 7.65 -11.18 -9.84
N ASP A 42 8.72 -10.42 -10.14
CA ASP A 42 9.42 -10.44 -11.42
C ASP A 42 10.68 -11.32 -11.29
N ASP A 43 10.51 -12.62 -11.55
CA ASP A 43 11.58 -13.63 -11.41
C ASP A 43 12.75 -13.38 -12.37
N ASP A 44 12.47 -12.83 -13.55
CA ASP A 44 13.46 -12.44 -14.56
C ASP A 44 14.25 -11.19 -14.16
N LYS A 45 13.80 -10.48 -13.11
CA LYS A 45 14.37 -9.21 -12.65
C LYS A 45 14.53 -8.23 -13.81
N THR A 46 13.51 -8.07 -14.63
CA THR A 46 13.50 -7.31 -15.88
C THR A 46 14.14 -5.92 -15.74
N PHE A 47 13.94 -5.27 -14.59
CA PHE A 47 14.51 -3.95 -14.28
C PHE A 47 15.57 -3.96 -13.16
N GLY A 48 16.20 -5.10 -12.89
CA GLY A 48 17.23 -5.25 -11.88
C GLY A 48 18.48 -4.40 -12.10
N MET A 49 18.77 -4.04 -13.35
CA MET A 49 19.83 -3.07 -13.70
C MET A 49 19.60 -1.66 -13.13
N PHE A 50 18.40 -1.37 -12.62
CA PHE A 50 18.08 -0.11 -11.95
C PHE A 50 17.97 -0.26 -10.43
N ASN A 51 18.21 -1.44 -9.85
CA ASN A 51 18.08 -1.60 -8.41
C ASN A 51 19.12 -0.79 -7.64
N PHE A 52 18.71 -0.03 -6.64
CA PHE A 52 19.64 0.65 -5.76
C PHE A 52 19.06 0.89 -4.38
N ILE A 53 19.94 1.13 -3.41
CA ILE A 53 19.56 1.56 -2.07
C ILE A 53 20.42 2.73 -1.59
N LEU A 54 19.76 3.84 -1.26
CA LEU A 54 20.40 5.00 -0.63
C LEU A 54 20.05 5.00 0.86
N GLU A 55 21.07 4.95 1.71
CA GLU A 55 20.94 4.99 3.18
C GLU A 55 21.69 6.19 3.79
N ASP A 56 22.64 6.76 3.06
CA ASP A 56 23.35 7.97 3.46
C ASP A 56 22.48 9.21 3.22
N SER A 57 22.24 10.01 4.26
CA SER A 57 21.36 11.18 4.18
C SER A 57 21.85 12.24 3.20
N ILE A 58 23.17 12.38 2.98
CA ILE A 58 23.74 13.35 2.03
C ILE A 58 23.43 12.92 0.60
N GLU A 59 23.66 11.64 0.28
CA GLU A 59 23.34 11.08 -1.03
C GLU A 59 21.83 11.08 -1.30
N ILE A 60 21.00 10.81 -0.28
CA ILE A 60 19.53 10.94 -0.38
C ILE A 60 19.13 12.38 -0.73
N VAL A 61 19.65 13.38 -0.02
CA VAL A 61 19.34 14.80 -0.28
C VAL A 61 19.79 15.20 -1.69
N LYS A 62 20.96 14.75 -2.12
CA LYS A 62 21.48 14.98 -3.48
C LYS A 62 20.58 14.32 -4.53
N PHE A 63 20.15 13.09 -4.29
CA PHE A 63 19.24 12.37 -5.16
C PHE A 63 17.90 13.10 -5.31
N ILE A 64 17.30 13.54 -4.21
CA ILE A 64 16.02 14.27 -4.21
C ILE A 64 16.14 15.56 -5.02
N LYS A 65 17.18 16.36 -4.79
CA LYS A 65 17.39 17.65 -5.48
C LYS A 65 17.57 17.49 -7.00
N ASN A 66 18.16 16.37 -7.42
CA ASN A 66 18.50 16.13 -8.82
C ASN A 66 17.43 15.36 -9.59
N THR A 67 16.47 14.74 -8.91
CA THR A 67 15.44 13.90 -9.54
C THR A 67 14.19 14.72 -9.86
N LYS A 68 14.00 14.97 -11.15
CA LYS A 68 12.93 15.83 -11.67
C LYS A 68 12.01 15.07 -12.60
N LEU A 69 10.76 15.53 -12.61
CA LEU A 69 9.70 15.14 -13.52
C LEU A 69 9.65 16.14 -14.68
N GLY A 70 9.42 15.63 -15.88
CA GLY A 70 9.10 16.43 -17.05
C GLY A 70 7.63 16.78 -17.12
N LYS A 71 7.16 17.11 -18.32
CA LYS A 71 5.74 17.40 -18.57
C LYS A 71 4.83 16.24 -18.18
N GLU A 72 3.62 16.59 -17.76
CA GLU A 72 2.53 15.64 -17.57
C GLU A 72 2.19 14.93 -18.89
N VAL A 73 1.81 13.68 -18.79
CA VAL A 73 1.41 12.80 -19.89
C VAL A 73 0.20 11.98 -19.48
N GLU A 74 -0.44 11.34 -20.46
CA GLU A 74 -1.54 10.44 -20.18
C GLU A 74 -1.13 9.35 -19.19
N ASN A 75 -2.04 9.04 -18.28
CA ASN A 75 -1.84 8.02 -17.28
C ASN A 75 -1.59 6.67 -17.94
N SER A 76 -0.50 6.03 -17.56
CA SER A 76 -0.04 4.80 -18.15
C SER A 76 0.63 3.91 -17.12
N SER A 77 0.56 2.61 -17.35
CA SER A 77 1.19 1.60 -16.49
C SER A 77 1.89 0.57 -17.35
N GLU A 78 3.01 0.04 -16.85
CA GLU A 78 3.67 -1.13 -17.42
C GLU A 78 3.76 -2.26 -16.37
N VAL A 79 3.84 -3.48 -16.87
CA VAL A 79 4.04 -4.71 -16.09
C VAL A 79 5.15 -5.53 -16.77
N PRO A 80 6.25 -5.85 -16.07
CA PRO A 80 6.60 -5.36 -14.73
C PRO A 80 6.82 -3.84 -14.74
N ASN A 81 6.83 -3.21 -13.56
CA ASN A 81 7.23 -1.81 -13.38
C ASN A 81 8.41 -1.70 -12.41
N PHE A 82 9.10 -0.57 -12.40
CA PHE A 82 10.10 -0.29 -11.37
C PHE A 82 9.46 0.49 -10.22
N ARG A 83 9.82 0.18 -8.97
CA ARG A 83 9.29 0.88 -7.78
C ARG A 83 10.38 1.71 -7.15
N LEU A 84 10.10 2.99 -6.93
CA LEU A 84 10.92 3.82 -6.08
C LEU A 84 10.17 4.01 -4.75
N THR A 85 10.77 3.53 -3.67
CA THR A 85 10.16 3.47 -2.34
C THR A 85 10.95 4.35 -1.39
N VAL A 86 10.26 5.20 -0.64
CA VAL A 86 10.84 5.95 0.47
C VAL A 86 10.44 5.25 1.77
N VAL A 87 11.45 4.88 2.53
CA VAL A 87 11.30 4.22 3.82
C VAL A 87 11.75 5.17 4.92
N LYS A 88 11.01 5.23 6.02
CA LYS A 88 11.41 5.93 7.23
C LYS A 88 11.12 5.07 8.44
N ASN A 89 12.12 4.87 9.31
CA ASN A 89 12.03 3.99 10.47
C ASN A 89 11.44 2.60 10.12
N TYR A 90 11.97 2.00 9.05
CA TYR A 90 11.56 0.69 8.50
C TYR A 90 10.11 0.61 7.98
N ARG A 91 9.43 1.74 7.80
CA ARG A 91 8.09 1.83 7.21
C ARG A 91 8.14 2.50 5.86
N GLU A 92 7.36 2.02 4.90
CA GLU A 92 7.09 2.78 3.67
C GLU A 92 6.31 4.05 4.02
N ILE A 93 6.78 5.21 3.55
CA ILE A 93 6.10 6.50 3.69
C ILE A 93 5.77 7.14 2.34
N GLY A 94 6.22 6.52 1.24
CA GLY A 94 5.92 6.95 -0.11
C GLY A 94 6.42 5.93 -1.13
N MET A 95 5.67 5.77 -2.22
CA MET A 95 6.03 4.87 -3.30
C MET A 95 5.63 5.49 -4.63
N TRP A 96 6.53 5.41 -5.61
CA TRP A 96 6.33 5.88 -6.97
C TRP A 96 6.49 4.70 -7.91
N THR A 97 5.56 4.59 -8.86
CA THR A 97 5.68 3.62 -9.96
C THR A 97 6.40 4.30 -11.10
N ILE A 98 7.51 3.71 -11.48
CA ILE A 98 8.41 4.20 -12.50
C ILE A 98 8.32 3.22 -13.66
N ASN A 99 8.06 3.72 -14.86
CA ASN A 99 7.82 2.92 -16.07
C ASN A 99 9.01 3.05 -17.04
N PRO A 100 10.11 2.26 -16.88
CA PRO A 100 11.27 2.24 -17.77
C PRO A 100 11.00 2.32 -19.26
N THR A 101 10.07 1.52 -19.78
CA THR A 101 9.82 1.43 -21.23
C THR A 101 9.05 2.65 -21.72
N LEU A 102 8.05 3.08 -20.94
CA LEU A 102 7.19 4.23 -21.27
C LEU A 102 7.87 5.59 -20.98
N LYS A 103 9.02 5.56 -20.29
CA LYS A 103 9.79 6.75 -19.87
C LYS A 103 8.93 7.70 -19.05
N SER A 104 8.20 7.15 -18.09
CA SER A 104 7.27 7.90 -17.24
C SER A 104 7.34 7.48 -15.77
N ALA A 105 6.78 8.32 -14.90
CA ALA A 105 6.63 8.09 -13.48
C ALA A 105 5.22 8.50 -13.06
N MET A 106 4.51 7.61 -12.36
CA MET A 106 3.23 7.89 -11.73
C MET A 106 3.48 8.35 -10.28
N THR A 107 2.91 9.49 -9.94
CA THR A 107 3.11 10.18 -8.66
C THR A 107 1.91 10.03 -7.73
N HIS A 108 2.08 10.43 -6.47
CA HIS A 108 1.05 10.34 -5.43
C HIS A 108 -0.16 11.27 -5.65
N ASP A 109 -0.06 12.22 -6.58
CA ASP A 109 -1.16 13.11 -7.00
C ASP A 109 -2.13 12.46 -8.00
N GLY A 110 -1.86 11.23 -8.45
CA GLY A 110 -2.68 10.51 -9.43
C GLY A 110 -2.37 10.83 -10.89
N SER A 111 -1.37 11.68 -11.17
CA SER A 111 -0.92 12.02 -12.52
C SER A 111 0.36 11.27 -12.90
N THR A 112 0.61 11.20 -14.21
CA THR A 112 1.82 10.59 -14.78
C THR A 112 2.65 11.65 -15.49
N TYR A 113 3.96 11.63 -15.25
CA TYR A 113 4.90 12.60 -15.80
C TYR A 113 5.99 11.90 -16.59
N LYS A 114 6.58 12.60 -17.58
CA LYS A 114 7.81 12.10 -18.23
C LYS A 114 8.93 11.97 -17.20
N PHE A 115 9.70 10.90 -17.30
CA PHE A 115 10.82 10.61 -16.40
C PHE A 115 12.06 10.22 -17.18
N ASP A 116 13.17 10.96 -16.97
CA ASP A 116 14.46 10.60 -17.56
C ASP A 116 15.19 9.59 -16.67
N PHE A 117 15.24 8.33 -17.14
CA PHE A 117 15.93 7.24 -16.47
C PHE A 117 17.44 7.42 -16.33
N LYS A 118 18.06 8.31 -17.12
CA LYS A 118 19.47 8.65 -16.93
C LYS A 118 19.74 9.21 -15.53
N GLN A 119 18.75 9.82 -14.89
CA GLN A 119 18.84 10.34 -13.52
C GLN A 119 19.08 9.24 -12.47
N ILE A 120 18.68 8.00 -12.75
CA ILE A 120 18.81 6.87 -11.81
C ILE A 120 19.75 5.76 -12.29
N LYS A 121 20.14 5.79 -13.57
CA LYS A 121 20.92 4.72 -14.20
C LYS A 121 22.25 4.42 -13.51
N TYR A 122 22.92 5.44 -12.94
CA TYR A 122 24.21 5.26 -12.27
C TYR A 122 24.08 4.73 -10.83
N LEU A 123 22.88 4.75 -10.25
CA LEU A 123 22.70 4.41 -8.84
C LEU A 123 22.95 2.92 -8.58
N ASN A 124 22.55 2.05 -9.51
CA ASN A 124 22.82 0.62 -9.38
C ASN A 124 24.32 0.31 -9.33
N SER A 125 25.17 1.05 -10.05
CA SER A 125 26.62 0.77 -10.03
C SER A 125 27.32 1.27 -8.76
N HIS A 126 26.75 2.26 -8.06
CA HIS A 126 27.35 2.85 -6.86
C HIS A 126 26.72 2.31 -5.56
N PHE A 127 25.44 1.99 -5.63
CA PHE A 127 24.64 1.54 -4.49
C PHE A 127 23.80 0.30 -4.84
N PRO A 128 24.42 -0.76 -5.42
CA PRO A 128 23.69 -1.96 -5.80
C PRO A 128 23.08 -2.64 -4.58
N PHE A 129 21.94 -3.30 -4.77
CA PHE A 129 21.46 -4.30 -3.82
C PHE A 129 20.59 -5.35 -4.50
N ASP A 130 20.51 -6.51 -3.86
CA ASP A 130 19.50 -7.54 -4.14
C ASP A 130 18.71 -7.78 -2.85
N TYR A 131 17.51 -8.33 -2.98
CA TYR A 131 16.62 -8.50 -1.83
C TYR A 131 15.80 -9.78 -1.92
N TYR A 132 15.29 -10.20 -0.78
CA TYR A 132 14.26 -11.22 -0.67
C TYR A 132 13.11 -10.74 0.21
N LEU A 133 11.97 -11.39 0.05
CA LEU A 133 10.74 -11.10 0.77
C LEU A 133 10.39 -12.32 1.64
N LYS A 134 10.00 -12.07 2.90
CA LYS A 134 9.32 -13.06 3.75
C LYS A 134 7.89 -12.62 4.02
N LYS A 135 6.95 -13.52 3.74
CA LYS A 135 5.54 -13.38 4.10
C LYS A 135 5.32 -14.04 5.45
N ILE A 136 4.83 -13.29 6.44
CA ILE A 136 4.55 -13.79 7.79
C ILE A 136 3.11 -13.47 8.13
N VAL A 137 2.37 -14.48 8.59
CA VAL A 137 0.98 -14.34 9.06
C VAL A 137 1.00 -14.17 10.57
N PHE A 138 0.19 -13.23 11.07
CA PHE A 138 0.09 -12.92 12.49
C PHE A 138 -1.37 -13.00 12.94
N ASP A 139 -1.58 -13.64 14.09
CA ASP A 139 -2.90 -13.74 14.73
C ASP A 139 -3.27 -12.50 15.53
N SER A 140 -2.33 -11.57 15.76
CA SER A 140 -2.60 -10.34 16.47
C SER A 140 -1.57 -9.24 16.21
N LYS A 141 -1.98 -8.00 16.46
CA LYS A 141 -1.11 -6.83 16.45
C LYS A 141 0.04 -6.94 17.46
N LEU A 142 -0.17 -7.60 18.59
CA LEU A 142 0.86 -7.82 19.61
C LEU A 142 1.98 -8.71 19.06
N MET A 143 1.63 -9.85 18.46
CA MET A 143 2.59 -10.78 17.85
C MET A 143 3.37 -10.11 16.71
N TYR A 144 2.68 -9.34 15.86
CA TYR A 144 3.33 -8.52 14.85
C TYR A 144 4.34 -7.53 15.45
N ASN A 145 3.96 -6.80 16.50
CA ASN A 145 4.83 -5.81 17.12
C ASN A 145 6.09 -6.46 17.71
N ILE A 146 5.98 -7.61 18.38
CA ILE A 146 7.12 -8.37 18.91
C ILE A 146 8.08 -8.73 17.77
N TYR A 147 7.56 -9.39 16.73
CA TYR A 147 8.36 -9.78 15.57
C TYR A 147 9.01 -8.57 14.87
N PHE A 148 8.27 -7.46 14.72
CA PHE A 148 8.79 -6.24 14.10
C PHE A 148 9.94 -5.62 14.91
N GLN A 149 9.87 -5.61 16.25
CA GLN A 149 10.99 -5.11 17.06
C GLN A 149 12.23 -6.00 16.92
N GLU A 150 12.05 -7.32 16.85
CA GLU A 150 13.16 -8.25 16.59
C GLU A 150 13.83 -7.96 15.24
N GLN A 151 13.04 -7.72 14.18
CA GLN A 151 13.58 -7.43 12.86
C GLN A 151 14.37 -6.12 12.79
N LYS A 152 14.09 -5.13 13.64
CA LYS A 152 14.91 -3.89 13.66
C LYS A 152 16.37 -4.14 14.05
N ASN A 153 16.64 -5.21 14.79
CA ASN A 153 17.99 -5.60 15.17
C ASN A 153 18.68 -6.44 14.08
N ASN A 154 17.95 -6.84 13.03
CA ASN A 154 18.50 -7.58 11.90
C ASN A 154 19.18 -6.61 10.93
N PRO A 155 20.51 -6.72 10.69
CA PRO A 155 21.24 -5.79 9.82
C PRO A 155 20.79 -5.84 8.36
N ASN A 156 20.16 -6.95 7.94
CA ASN A 156 19.65 -7.11 6.58
C ASN A 156 18.21 -6.59 6.43
N PHE A 157 17.51 -6.23 7.51
CA PHE A 157 16.12 -5.78 7.42
C PHE A 157 16.00 -4.40 6.75
N LEU A 158 15.25 -4.34 5.67
CA LEU A 158 15.05 -3.12 4.87
C LEU A 158 13.84 -2.34 5.36
N PHE A 159 12.66 -2.94 5.22
CA PHE A 159 11.36 -2.37 5.58
C PHE A 159 10.28 -3.44 5.56
N VAL A 160 9.08 -3.07 6.00
CA VAL A 160 7.90 -3.94 6.01
C VAL A 160 6.69 -3.26 5.39
N TYR A 161 5.88 -4.02 4.66
CA TYR A 161 4.49 -3.66 4.41
C TYR A 161 3.63 -4.15 5.56
N TRP A 162 3.03 -3.18 6.24
CA TRP A 162 2.40 -3.38 7.54
C TRP A 162 1.10 -4.17 7.37
N PRO A 163 0.89 -5.23 8.17
CA PRO A 163 -0.43 -5.83 8.30
C PRO A 163 -1.44 -4.79 8.83
N THR A 164 -2.69 -4.87 8.38
CA THR A 164 -3.73 -3.91 8.75
C THR A 164 -4.73 -4.54 9.72
N PHE A 165 -4.40 -4.55 11.00
CA PHE A 165 -5.32 -5.01 12.06
C PHE A 165 -6.43 -3.99 12.32
N LYS A 166 -7.41 -3.89 11.40
CA LYS A 166 -8.55 -3.00 11.56
C LYS A 166 -9.59 -3.55 12.53
N TYR A 167 -9.86 -4.85 12.46
CA TYR A 167 -10.80 -5.55 13.33
C TYR A 167 -10.08 -6.66 14.09
N GLU A 168 -10.61 -7.08 15.25
CA GLU A 168 -10.04 -8.19 16.02
C GLU A 168 -10.43 -9.55 15.43
N GLY A 169 -11.57 -9.60 14.75
CA GLY A 169 -12.09 -10.80 14.13
C GLY A 169 -13.38 -10.54 13.38
N SER A 170 -14.03 -11.62 12.99
CA SER A 170 -15.36 -11.61 12.42
C SER A 170 -16.21 -12.75 12.98
N PHE A 171 -17.52 -12.61 12.84
CA PHE A 171 -18.49 -13.64 13.18
C PHE A 171 -19.66 -13.60 12.22
N GLU A 172 -20.52 -14.61 12.30
CA GLU A 172 -21.62 -14.78 11.37
C GLU A 172 -22.96 -14.68 12.10
N ILE A 173 -23.97 -14.15 11.41
CA ILE A 173 -25.38 -14.24 11.81
C ILE A 173 -26.18 -14.72 10.61
N GLU A 174 -26.97 -15.76 10.80
CA GLU A 174 -27.87 -16.30 9.78
C GLU A 174 -29.26 -15.66 9.82
N PHE A 175 -29.80 -15.39 8.64
CA PHE A 175 -31.14 -14.85 8.45
C PHE A 175 -31.90 -15.68 7.42
N ILE A 176 -33.10 -16.15 7.79
CA ILE A 176 -34.01 -16.79 6.84
C ILE A 176 -34.59 -15.72 5.91
N LYS A 177 -34.61 -16.03 4.60
CA LYS A 177 -35.22 -15.16 3.60
C LYS A 177 -36.70 -14.99 3.89
N SER A 178 -37.15 -13.75 3.89
CA SER A 178 -38.53 -13.39 4.17
C SER A 178 -38.89 -12.04 3.56
N THR A 179 -40.14 -11.63 3.68
CA THR A 179 -40.56 -10.27 3.31
C THR A 179 -39.84 -9.20 4.11
N LYS A 180 -39.47 -9.49 5.37
CA LYS A 180 -38.69 -8.61 6.24
C LYS A 180 -37.20 -8.57 5.86
N PHE A 181 -36.65 -9.71 5.42
CA PHE A 181 -35.25 -9.85 5.03
C PHE A 181 -35.15 -10.35 3.58
N PRO A 182 -35.53 -9.52 2.59
CA PRO A 182 -35.56 -9.94 1.19
C PRO A 182 -34.16 -9.99 0.55
N ASN A 183 -33.19 -9.28 1.12
CA ASN A 183 -31.82 -9.19 0.60
C ASN A 183 -30.81 -8.79 1.71
N PRO A 184 -29.50 -8.95 1.46
CA PRO A 184 -28.47 -8.59 2.43
C PRO A 184 -28.45 -7.12 2.86
N LYS A 185 -28.86 -6.19 1.98
CA LYS A 185 -28.92 -4.77 2.31
C LYS A 185 -29.95 -4.49 3.41
N ALA A 186 -31.16 -5.05 3.28
CA ALA A 186 -32.20 -4.93 4.30
C ALA A 186 -31.75 -5.51 5.66
N ILE A 187 -30.98 -6.60 5.64
CA ILE A 187 -30.41 -7.18 6.86
C ILE A 187 -29.34 -6.25 7.47
N SER A 188 -28.46 -5.68 6.64
CA SER A 188 -27.46 -4.71 7.11
C SER A 188 -28.13 -3.50 7.75
N GLU A 189 -29.16 -2.93 7.12
CA GLU A 189 -29.93 -1.79 7.65
C GLU A 189 -30.66 -2.15 8.96
N PHE A 190 -31.09 -3.40 9.11
CA PHE A 190 -31.66 -3.91 10.37
C PHE A 190 -30.59 -4.03 11.47
N LEU A 191 -29.42 -4.60 11.17
CA LEU A 191 -28.35 -4.84 12.15
C LEU A 191 -27.66 -3.56 12.63
N ASP A 192 -27.44 -2.60 11.72
CA ASP A 192 -26.69 -1.36 11.95
C ASP A 192 -27.07 -0.60 13.25
N PRO A 193 -28.36 -0.28 13.52
CA PRO A 193 -28.74 0.42 14.75
C PRO A 193 -28.57 -0.41 16.02
N HIS A 194 -28.53 -1.75 15.94
CA HIS A 194 -28.25 -2.60 17.09
C HIS A 194 -26.74 -2.60 17.41
N ILE A 195 -25.90 -2.67 16.38
CA ILE A 195 -24.44 -2.66 16.53
C ILE A 195 -23.94 -1.29 17.03
N LYS A 196 -24.51 -0.19 16.52
CA LYS A 196 -24.18 1.18 16.95
C LYS A 196 -24.45 1.49 18.42
N LYS A 197 -25.22 0.65 19.12
CA LYS A 197 -25.41 0.76 20.58
C LYS A 197 -24.20 0.24 21.37
N ILE A 198 -23.29 -0.49 20.73
CA ILE A 198 -22.19 -1.22 21.36
C ILE A 198 -20.83 -0.62 20.97
N VAL A 199 -20.68 -0.26 19.69
CA VAL A 199 -19.45 0.26 19.08
C VAL A 199 -19.74 1.39 18.09
N ASN A 200 -18.72 2.17 17.72
CA ASN A 200 -18.87 3.25 16.74
C ASN A 200 -18.92 2.71 15.29
N THR A 201 -19.31 3.58 14.35
CA THR A 201 -19.52 3.20 12.93
C THR A 201 -18.24 2.73 12.25
N GLU A 202 -17.10 3.28 12.66
CA GLU A 202 -15.78 2.98 12.12
C GLU A 202 -15.18 1.65 12.64
N ASP A 203 -15.73 1.12 13.74
CA ASP A 203 -15.21 -0.05 14.47
C ASP A 203 -15.80 -1.39 14.03
N TYR A 204 -16.70 -1.39 13.04
CA TYR A 204 -17.24 -2.61 12.47
C TYR A 204 -17.49 -2.50 10.96
N ARG A 205 -17.75 -3.65 10.35
CA ARG A 205 -18.25 -3.76 8.98
C ARG A 205 -19.23 -4.92 8.89
N ILE A 206 -20.33 -4.72 8.19
CA ILE A 206 -21.31 -5.75 7.86
C ILE A 206 -21.16 -6.08 6.38
N GLU A 207 -20.99 -7.34 6.04
CA GLU A 207 -20.82 -7.79 4.67
C GLU A 207 -21.61 -9.07 4.40
N TYR A 208 -21.96 -9.25 3.13
CA TYR A 208 -22.40 -10.53 2.61
C TYR A 208 -21.30 -11.07 1.71
N ILE A 209 -20.68 -12.17 2.14
CA ILE A 209 -19.59 -12.82 1.40
C ILE A 209 -20.21 -13.91 0.53
N VAL A 210 -19.95 -13.85 -0.78
CA VAL A 210 -20.34 -14.92 -1.72
C VAL A 210 -19.36 -16.07 -1.54
N ASN A 211 -19.75 -17.05 -0.72
CA ASN A 211 -19.01 -18.28 -0.45
C ASN A 211 -19.90 -19.50 -0.73
N GLU A 212 -19.32 -20.70 -0.70
CA GLU A 212 -20.03 -21.95 -0.98
C GLU A 212 -21.31 -22.12 -0.14
N ARG A 213 -21.27 -21.77 1.17
CA ARG A 213 -22.43 -21.84 2.06
C ARG A 213 -23.58 -20.94 1.58
N ASN A 214 -23.28 -19.69 1.26
CA ASN A 214 -24.26 -18.70 0.82
C ASN A 214 -24.73 -18.96 -0.63
N THR A 215 -23.89 -19.57 -1.47
CA THR A 215 -24.27 -19.98 -2.83
C THR A 215 -25.20 -21.20 -2.81
N ASN A 216 -24.95 -22.17 -1.93
CA ASN A 216 -25.71 -23.43 -1.89
C ASN A 216 -27.02 -23.30 -1.11
N ASN A 217 -27.10 -22.42 -0.11
CA ASN A 217 -28.31 -22.25 0.70
C ASN A 217 -29.19 -21.08 0.21
N VAL A 218 -30.00 -21.37 -0.80
CA VAL A 218 -30.85 -20.36 -1.47
C VAL A 218 -31.97 -19.76 -0.59
N ASN A 219 -32.28 -20.33 0.57
CA ASN A 219 -33.37 -19.89 1.45
C ASN A 219 -32.92 -19.02 2.65
N GLN A 220 -31.62 -18.73 2.75
CA GLN A 220 -31.07 -17.91 3.83
C GLN A 220 -30.02 -16.93 3.32
N PHE A 221 -29.60 -16.03 4.19
CA PHE A 221 -28.43 -15.19 4.03
C PHE A 221 -27.58 -15.31 5.29
N THR A 222 -26.29 -15.58 5.13
CA THR A 222 -25.31 -15.51 6.23
C THR A 222 -24.56 -14.19 6.09
N MET A 223 -24.74 -13.30 7.07
CA MET A 223 -24.03 -12.02 7.13
C MET A 223 -22.75 -12.20 7.96
N THR A 224 -21.65 -11.66 7.47
CA THR A 224 -20.38 -11.59 8.20
C THR A 224 -20.24 -10.20 8.82
N ILE A 225 -19.99 -10.16 10.13
CA ILE A 225 -19.74 -8.94 10.88
C ILE A 225 -18.30 -8.95 11.35
N SER A 226 -17.49 -8.04 10.82
CA SER A 226 -16.11 -7.82 11.26
C SER A 226 -16.10 -6.74 12.34
N GLY A 227 -15.39 -6.97 13.45
CA GLY A 227 -15.35 -6.04 14.57
C GLY A 227 -14.54 -6.58 15.76
N SER A 228 -14.84 -6.07 16.95
CA SER A 228 -14.20 -6.52 18.20
C SER A 228 -14.85 -7.78 18.77
N LYS A 229 -14.12 -8.53 19.60
CA LYS A 229 -14.67 -9.64 20.38
C LYS A 229 -15.77 -9.19 21.34
N LYS A 230 -15.67 -7.94 21.83
CA LYS A 230 -16.72 -7.28 22.61
C LYS A 230 -18.04 -7.25 21.83
N LEU A 231 -18.01 -6.79 20.58
CA LEU A 231 -19.21 -6.75 19.73
C LEU A 231 -19.85 -8.13 19.58
N PHE A 232 -19.04 -9.16 19.30
CA PHE A 232 -19.51 -10.55 19.22
C PHE A 232 -20.20 -11.02 20.51
N ASN A 233 -19.64 -10.68 21.67
CA ASN A 233 -20.19 -11.11 22.95
C ASN A 233 -21.47 -10.35 23.34
N GLU A 234 -21.52 -9.04 23.08
CA GLU A 234 -22.59 -8.14 23.56
C GLU A 234 -23.77 -7.99 22.60
N LEU A 235 -23.58 -8.24 21.29
CA LEU A 235 -24.67 -8.16 20.32
C LEU A 235 -25.67 -9.29 20.56
N LYS A 236 -26.81 -8.97 21.19
CA LYS A 236 -27.90 -9.92 21.42
C LYS A 236 -29.15 -9.42 20.70
N ILE A 237 -29.61 -10.19 19.72
CA ILE A 237 -30.86 -9.94 19.00
C ILE A 237 -31.77 -11.16 19.20
N PRO A 238 -33.00 -11.00 19.70
CA PRO A 238 -33.91 -12.13 19.93
C PRO A 238 -34.10 -12.98 18.68
N GLY A 239 -33.92 -14.30 18.83
CA GLY A 239 -34.09 -15.26 17.74
C GLY A 239 -32.92 -15.37 16.76
N LEU A 240 -31.82 -14.67 16.99
CA LEU A 240 -30.60 -14.73 16.19
C LEU A 240 -29.40 -15.07 17.07
N ASN A 241 -28.47 -15.87 16.52
CA ASN A 241 -27.24 -16.23 17.18
C ASN A 241 -26.05 -15.59 16.47
N ASN A 242 -25.05 -15.21 17.27
CA ASN A 242 -23.73 -14.88 16.75
C ASN A 242 -22.91 -16.15 16.77
N ASP A 243 -22.54 -16.65 15.60
CA ASP A 243 -21.84 -17.91 15.44
C ASP A 243 -20.47 -17.71 14.82
N ASN A 244 -19.63 -18.75 14.84
CA ASN A 244 -18.39 -18.83 14.07
C ASN A 244 -17.44 -17.64 14.28
N TRP A 245 -17.17 -17.24 15.53
CA TRP A 245 -16.13 -16.25 15.76
C TRP A 245 -14.78 -16.73 15.20
N GLN A 246 -14.20 -15.93 14.33
CA GLN A 246 -12.87 -16.13 13.74
C GLN A 246 -11.99 -14.92 14.07
N PRO A 247 -10.84 -15.11 14.74
CA PRO A 247 -9.88 -14.02 14.92
C PRO A 247 -9.30 -13.57 13.58
N THR A 248 -9.03 -12.29 13.44
CA THR A 248 -8.39 -11.75 12.23
C THR A 248 -6.95 -12.22 12.15
N GLN A 249 -6.58 -12.80 11.00
CA GLN A 249 -5.19 -13.06 10.65
C GLN A 249 -4.74 -12.06 9.59
N GLU A 250 -3.65 -11.36 9.88
CA GLU A 250 -3.08 -10.38 8.94
C GLU A 250 -1.70 -10.82 8.46
N THR A 251 -1.37 -10.46 7.23
CA THR A 251 -0.06 -10.75 6.65
C THR A 251 0.83 -9.51 6.66
N GLY A 252 2.04 -9.65 7.20
CA GLY A 252 3.13 -8.71 6.99
C GLY A 252 4.10 -9.20 5.91
N TYR A 253 4.60 -8.27 5.09
CA TYR A 253 5.60 -8.55 4.05
C TYR A 253 6.91 -7.87 4.41
N PHE A 254 7.91 -8.65 4.83
CA PHE A 254 9.19 -8.16 5.32
C PHE A 254 10.28 -8.29 4.26
N PHE A 255 10.90 -7.17 3.92
CA PHE A 255 11.94 -7.10 2.90
C PHE A 255 13.32 -7.08 3.56
N TYR A 256 14.24 -7.87 3.02
CA TYR A 256 15.60 -7.98 3.52
C TYR A 256 16.60 -7.89 2.37
N LYS A 257 17.78 -7.32 2.65
CA LYS A 257 18.96 -7.46 1.78
C LYS A 257 19.33 -8.94 1.70
N LYS A 258 19.71 -9.37 0.49
CA LYS A 258 20.38 -10.66 0.30
C LYS A 258 21.84 -10.58 0.69
#